data_AF-A0AAE2XV15-F1
#
_entry.id   AF-A0AAE2XV15-F1
#
_cell.length_a   1.000
_cell.length_b   1.000
_cell.length_c   1.000
_cell.angle_alpha   90.00
_cell.angle_beta   90.00
_cell.angle_gamma   90.00
#
_symmetry.space_group_name_H-M   'P 1'
#
loop_
_entity.id
_entity.type
_entity.pdbx_description
1 polymer ?
#
loop_
_entity_poly.entity_id
_entity_poly.type
_entity_poly.pdbx_seq_one_letter_code
_entity_poly.pdbx_strand_id
1 'polypeptide(L)'
;MSVVIYDVTAEGDLAELPSLSRDALSSDRVVIVVAERQRKIYLWKGKRSSVKKKFVGARKASDLRAEWGLTFKVVAMDEGEEDGDFLNLLGVRVEAASRTAPREVAVKPPQEAAVADGPAAVAVREEKVVVEERAAAPPVRAVSRTAPSTATVAPSVQAPRGASASRPAGGASLEVNEEAVLSKLSEIEVPLGYAREIVVVGPCIYAVKETRTSIFGKESVERRLERVNPPEGVFVVENFLPRVISEGGRIVAIEFLREKSDEAGVEPLKSEMVKHLEDIISVFKGGKE
;
A
#
# COMPACT_ATOMS: atom_id res chain seq x y z
N MET A 1 18.94 -10.29 -16.15
CA MET A 1 17.59 -10.22 -15.56
C MET A 1 17.83 -9.62 -14.19
N SER A 2 17.51 -8.34 -13.95
CA SER A 2 17.74 -7.74 -12.63
C SER A 2 16.58 -8.17 -11.73
N VAL A 3 16.86 -9.13 -10.86
CA VAL A 3 15.92 -9.67 -9.87
C VAL A 3 16.65 -9.70 -8.55
N VAL A 4 16.08 -9.07 -7.54
CA VAL A 4 16.60 -9.09 -6.17
C VAL A 4 15.68 -9.93 -5.30
N ILE A 5 16.26 -10.74 -4.42
CA ILE A 5 15.52 -11.79 -3.71
C ILE A 5 15.90 -11.70 -2.24
N TYR A 6 14.90 -11.75 -1.39
CA TYR A 6 15.07 -11.73 0.05
C TYR A 6 14.36 -12.92 0.69
N ASP A 7 15.04 -13.64 1.58
CA ASP A 7 14.39 -14.51 2.57
C ASP A 7 14.05 -13.66 3.80
N VAL A 8 12.84 -13.81 4.30
CA VAL A 8 12.49 -13.27 5.62
C VAL A 8 13.14 -14.19 6.65
N THR A 9 13.86 -13.69 7.64
CA THR A 9 14.44 -14.53 8.70
C THR A 9 13.42 -14.84 9.80
N ALA A 10 13.78 -15.68 10.79
CA ALA A 10 12.90 -15.96 11.92
C ALA A 10 12.76 -14.74 12.87
N GLU A 11 13.81 -13.91 12.88
CA GLU A 11 13.94 -12.67 13.62
C GLU A 11 13.07 -11.57 13.01
N GLY A 12 12.81 -11.66 11.69
CA GLY A 12 11.98 -10.73 10.94
C GLY A 12 12.77 -9.74 10.07
N ASP A 13 14.03 -10.03 9.81
CA ASP A 13 14.90 -9.26 8.92
C ASP A 13 14.87 -9.84 7.50
N LEU A 14 15.45 -9.10 6.55
CA LEU A 14 15.62 -9.54 5.17
C LEU A 14 17.05 -10.00 4.94
N ALA A 15 17.22 -11.23 4.47
CA ALA A 15 18.50 -11.78 4.02
C ALA A 15 18.48 -11.91 2.50
N GLU A 16 19.42 -11.25 1.82
CA GLU A 16 19.54 -11.35 0.36
C GLU A 16 19.98 -12.75 -0.07
N LEU A 17 19.30 -13.29 -1.09
CA LEU A 17 19.64 -14.57 -1.70
C LEU A 17 20.35 -14.35 -3.04
N PRO A 18 21.40 -15.12 -3.34
CA PRO A 18 22.24 -14.90 -4.52
C PRO A 18 21.55 -15.26 -5.84
N SER A 19 20.51 -16.11 -5.83
CA SER A 19 19.79 -16.50 -7.04
C SER A 19 18.39 -17.03 -6.72
N LEU A 20 17.47 -16.87 -7.69
CA LEU A 20 16.10 -17.39 -7.59
C LEU A 20 16.10 -18.80 -8.15
N SER A 21 16.01 -19.80 -7.28
CA SER A 21 15.91 -21.20 -7.66
C SER A 21 14.70 -21.84 -6.99
N ARG A 22 14.25 -22.99 -7.51
CA ARG A 22 13.18 -23.76 -6.88
C ARG A 22 13.53 -24.18 -5.46
N ASP A 23 14.81 -24.43 -5.20
CA ASP A 23 15.33 -24.80 -3.88
C ASP A 23 15.31 -23.63 -2.89
N ALA A 24 15.25 -22.38 -3.37
CA ALA A 24 15.05 -21.22 -2.52
C ALA A 24 13.60 -21.11 -2.00
N LEU A 25 12.64 -21.71 -2.72
CA LEU A 25 11.20 -21.70 -2.40
C LEU A 25 10.82 -22.93 -1.56
N SER A 26 11.30 -22.96 -0.31
CA SER A 26 10.98 -24.03 0.65
C SER A 26 9.71 -23.71 1.44
N SER A 27 8.89 -24.72 1.73
CA SER A 27 7.58 -24.53 2.38
C SER A 27 7.64 -23.85 3.76
N ASP A 28 8.79 -23.82 4.42
CA ASP A 28 9.06 -23.16 5.71
C ASP A 28 9.48 -21.67 5.57
N ARG A 29 9.70 -21.20 4.34
CA ARG A 29 10.19 -19.86 4.05
C ARG A 29 9.11 -18.91 3.57
N VAL A 30 9.44 -17.62 3.65
CA VAL A 30 8.69 -16.53 3.04
C VAL A 30 9.71 -15.74 2.25
N VAL A 31 9.51 -15.65 0.95
CA VAL A 31 10.49 -15.08 0.02
C VAL A 31 9.88 -13.87 -0.66
N ILE A 32 10.63 -12.78 -0.71
CA ILE A 32 10.26 -11.58 -1.46
C ILE A 32 11.13 -11.51 -2.71
N VAL A 33 10.51 -11.37 -3.88
CA VAL A 33 11.20 -11.26 -5.17
C VAL A 33 10.85 -9.94 -5.82
N VAL A 34 11.84 -9.06 -5.97
CA VAL A 34 11.70 -7.79 -6.67
C VAL A 34 12.05 -8.01 -8.14
N ALA A 35 11.04 -8.02 -8.99
CA ALA A 35 11.17 -8.19 -10.43
C ALA A 35 11.08 -6.82 -11.13
N GLU A 36 12.22 -6.16 -11.30
CA GLU A 36 12.32 -4.81 -11.86
C GLU A 36 11.62 -4.66 -13.22
N ARG A 37 11.90 -5.59 -14.15
CA ARG A 37 11.35 -5.56 -15.52
C ARG A 37 9.82 -5.64 -15.53
N GLN A 38 9.25 -6.37 -14.59
CA GLN A 38 7.80 -6.56 -14.49
C GLN A 38 7.14 -5.48 -13.60
N ARG A 39 7.94 -4.64 -12.91
CA ARG A 39 7.50 -3.72 -11.87
C ARG A 39 6.60 -4.41 -10.85
N LYS A 40 7.00 -5.61 -10.43
CA LYS A 40 6.26 -6.44 -9.47
C LYS A 40 7.17 -6.82 -8.31
N ILE A 41 6.62 -6.79 -7.11
CA ILE A 41 7.24 -7.33 -5.90
C ILE A 41 6.39 -8.54 -5.51
N TYR A 42 6.94 -9.73 -5.70
CA TYR A 42 6.26 -10.96 -5.34
C TYR A 42 6.54 -11.30 -3.89
N LEU A 43 5.49 -11.62 -3.13
CA LEU A 43 5.59 -12.18 -1.79
C LEU A 43 5.13 -13.64 -1.86
N TRP A 44 6.08 -14.56 -1.88
CA TRP A 44 5.82 -15.99 -1.88
C TRP A 44 5.78 -16.53 -0.45
N LYS A 45 4.72 -17.25 -0.10
CA LYS A 45 4.46 -17.75 1.26
C LYS A 45 4.45 -19.27 1.28
N GLY A 46 5.45 -19.88 1.92
CA GLY A 46 5.47 -21.33 2.15
C GLY A 46 4.33 -21.78 3.06
N LYS A 47 3.75 -22.96 2.79
CA LYS A 47 2.62 -23.52 3.57
C LYS A 47 2.94 -23.73 5.04
N ARG A 48 4.17 -24.16 5.34
CA ARG A 48 4.69 -24.45 6.68
C ARG A 48 5.38 -23.25 7.34
N SER A 49 5.49 -22.11 6.67
CA SER A 49 6.07 -20.90 7.26
C SER A 49 5.18 -20.34 8.37
N SER A 50 5.79 -19.81 9.42
CA SER A 50 5.06 -19.30 10.58
C SER A 50 4.23 -18.06 10.23
N VAL A 51 3.12 -17.88 10.94
CA VAL A 51 2.22 -16.71 10.77
C VAL A 51 3.00 -15.40 10.93
N LYS A 52 3.86 -15.30 11.96
CA LYS A 52 4.74 -14.14 12.18
C LYS A 52 5.58 -13.83 10.95
N LYS A 53 6.20 -14.84 10.34
CA LYS A 53 7.07 -14.70 9.17
C LYS A 53 6.30 -14.15 7.96
N LYS A 54 5.06 -14.61 7.75
CA LYS A 54 4.16 -14.10 6.69
C LYS A 54 3.77 -12.64 6.89
N PHE A 55 3.42 -12.25 8.12
CA PHE A 55 3.10 -10.85 8.45
C PHE A 55 4.29 -9.91 8.26
N VAL A 56 5.46 -10.31 8.74
CA VAL A 56 6.68 -9.54 8.56
C VAL A 56 7.02 -9.41 7.07
N GLY A 57 6.93 -10.51 6.31
CA GLY A 57 7.13 -10.49 4.86
C GLY A 57 6.18 -9.53 4.13
N ALA A 58 4.90 -9.49 4.51
CA ALA A 58 3.94 -8.55 3.92
C ALA A 58 4.29 -7.08 4.21
N ARG A 59 4.73 -6.78 5.45
CA ARG A 59 5.20 -5.44 5.81
C ARG A 59 6.44 -5.07 5.01
N LYS A 60 7.45 -5.93 5.00
CA LYS A 60 8.71 -5.71 4.27
C LYS A 60 8.51 -5.57 2.76
N ALA A 61 7.58 -6.32 2.17
CA ALA A 61 7.23 -6.15 0.75
C ALA A 61 6.56 -4.79 0.47
N SER A 62 5.81 -4.26 1.45
CA SER A 62 5.22 -2.92 1.37
C SER A 62 6.28 -1.82 1.52
N ASP A 63 7.24 -2.02 2.43
CA ASP A 63 8.39 -1.12 2.62
C ASP A 63 9.24 -1.06 1.33
N LEU A 64 9.58 -2.22 0.76
CA LEU A 64 10.28 -2.32 -0.53
C LEU A 64 9.50 -1.65 -1.66
N ARG A 65 8.16 -1.72 -1.67
CA ARG A 65 7.36 -0.98 -2.66
C ARG A 65 7.54 0.53 -2.53
N ALA A 66 7.61 1.05 -1.31
CA ALA A 66 7.85 2.48 -1.08
C ALA A 66 9.26 2.88 -1.55
N GLU A 67 10.25 2.01 -1.34
CA GLU A 67 11.63 2.25 -1.75
C GLU A 67 11.82 2.22 -3.27
N TRP A 68 11.30 1.19 -3.95
CA TRP A 68 11.43 0.97 -5.39
C TRP A 68 10.46 1.81 -6.24
N GLY A 69 9.51 2.46 -5.61
CA GLY A 69 8.57 3.39 -6.24
C GLY A 69 7.17 2.81 -6.44
N LEU A 70 6.17 3.69 -6.32
CA LEU A 70 4.73 3.33 -6.24
C LEU A 70 4.16 2.60 -7.45
N THR A 71 4.87 2.71 -8.57
CA THR A 71 4.59 2.00 -9.82
C THR A 71 4.77 0.49 -9.71
N PHE A 72 5.50 0.01 -8.70
CA PHE A 72 5.60 -1.41 -8.40
C PHE A 72 4.30 -1.92 -7.77
N LYS A 73 3.86 -3.10 -8.21
CA LYS A 73 2.71 -3.81 -7.63
C LYS A 73 3.19 -4.95 -6.74
N VAL A 74 2.72 -4.98 -5.49
CA VAL A 74 2.93 -6.13 -4.61
C VAL A 74 1.93 -7.23 -4.98
N VAL A 75 2.44 -8.45 -5.21
CA VAL A 75 1.65 -9.64 -5.55
C VAL A 75 1.97 -10.72 -4.53
N ALA A 76 1.03 -11.00 -3.63
CA ALA A 76 1.17 -12.07 -2.66
C ALA A 76 0.62 -13.39 -3.24
N MET A 77 1.35 -14.48 -3.05
CA MET A 77 0.97 -15.83 -3.49
C MET A 77 1.35 -16.86 -2.44
N ASP A 78 0.53 -17.89 -2.30
CA ASP A 78 0.85 -19.04 -1.47
C ASP A 78 1.53 -20.13 -2.30
N GLU A 79 2.33 -20.99 -1.66
CA GLU A 79 2.97 -22.13 -2.30
C GLU A 79 1.94 -23.00 -3.04
N GLY A 80 2.19 -23.24 -4.33
CA GLY A 80 1.27 -23.97 -5.22
C GLY A 80 0.22 -23.11 -5.91
N GLU A 81 0.16 -21.80 -5.64
CA GLU A 81 -0.69 -20.82 -6.33
C GLU A 81 0.14 -19.82 -7.16
N GLU A 82 1.32 -20.23 -7.62
CA GLU A 82 2.21 -19.38 -8.39
C GLU A 82 1.63 -19.07 -9.79
N ASP A 83 1.63 -17.79 -10.17
CA ASP A 83 1.21 -17.38 -11.51
C ASP A 83 2.29 -17.67 -12.58
N GLY A 84 1.89 -17.68 -13.85
CA GLY A 84 2.80 -17.93 -14.96
C GLY A 84 3.93 -16.90 -15.06
N ASP A 85 3.69 -15.65 -14.64
CA ASP A 85 4.70 -14.59 -14.67
C ASP A 85 5.84 -14.86 -13.67
N PHE A 86 5.49 -15.38 -12.49
CA PHE A 86 6.42 -15.79 -11.44
C PHE A 86 7.17 -17.07 -11.81
N LEU A 87 6.48 -18.06 -12.39
CA LEU A 87 7.13 -19.29 -12.88
C LEU A 87 8.14 -19.00 -14.01
N ASN A 88 7.84 -18.02 -14.86
CA ASN A 88 8.77 -17.54 -15.89
C ASN A 88 10.02 -16.87 -15.29
N LEU A 89 9.91 -16.23 -14.11
CA LEU A 89 11.07 -15.67 -13.39
C LEU A 89 11.97 -16.77 -12.82
N LEU A 90 11.39 -17.90 -12.42
CA LEU A 90 12.11 -19.09 -11.95
C LEU A 90 12.79 -19.88 -13.09
N GLY A 91 12.65 -19.44 -14.34
CA GLY A 91 13.15 -20.18 -15.52
C GLY A 91 12.35 -21.45 -15.84
N VAL A 92 11.19 -21.64 -15.21
CA VAL A 92 10.27 -22.75 -15.51
C VAL A 92 9.44 -22.33 -16.72
N ARG A 93 9.77 -22.89 -17.87
CA ARG A 93 9.03 -22.65 -19.12
C ARG A 93 7.66 -23.32 -19.00
N VAL A 94 6.64 -22.54 -18.66
CA VAL A 94 5.25 -23.01 -18.75
C VAL A 94 4.78 -22.78 -20.18
N GLU A 95 4.59 -23.87 -20.93
CA GLU A 95 3.90 -23.85 -22.22
C GLU A 95 2.54 -23.18 -22.04
N ALA A 96 2.32 -22.08 -22.76
CA ALA A 96 1.14 -21.24 -22.64
C ALA A 96 -0.13 -22.00 -23.05
N ALA A 97 -1.02 -22.29 -22.09
CA ALA A 97 -2.41 -22.59 -22.37
C ALA A 97 -3.25 -21.30 -22.27
N SER A 98 -4.07 -21.09 -23.28
CA SER A 98 -4.70 -19.84 -23.68
C SER A 98 -5.68 -19.21 -22.68
N ARG A 99 -5.70 -17.87 -22.76
CA ARG A 99 -6.70 -16.90 -22.28
C ARG A 99 -8.14 -17.44 -22.19
N THR A 100 -8.79 -17.18 -21.06
CA THR A 100 -10.22 -16.83 -21.01
C THR A 100 -10.43 -15.64 -20.07
N ALA A 101 -11.32 -14.73 -20.47
CA ALA A 101 -11.54 -13.40 -19.91
C ALA A 101 -12.14 -13.40 -18.49
N PRO A 102 -12.08 -12.28 -17.75
CA PRO A 102 -12.62 -12.17 -16.40
C PRO A 102 -14.15 -12.29 -16.39
N ARG A 103 -14.70 -13.23 -15.62
CA ARG A 103 -16.12 -13.24 -15.29
C ARG A 103 -16.39 -12.24 -14.18
N GLU A 104 -17.19 -11.24 -14.55
CA GLU A 104 -17.92 -10.30 -13.71
C GLU A 104 -18.75 -11.06 -12.65
N VAL A 105 -18.42 -10.86 -11.36
CA VAL A 105 -19.21 -11.41 -10.25
C VAL A 105 -20.32 -10.41 -9.92
N ALA A 106 -21.49 -10.63 -10.51
CA ALA A 106 -22.73 -9.99 -10.12
C ALA A 106 -23.25 -10.61 -8.81
N VAL A 107 -23.36 -9.78 -7.77
CA VAL A 107 -23.96 -10.11 -6.47
C VAL A 107 -25.48 -10.01 -6.58
N LYS A 108 -26.21 -11.03 -6.08
CA LYS A 108 -27.59 -10.92 -5.52
C LYS A 108 -28.02 -12.23 -4.78
N PRO A 109 -29.05 -12.20 -3.90
CA PRO A 109 -28.97 -12.52 -2.47
C PRO A 109 -29.59 -13.88 -2.06
N PRO A 110 -29.55 -14.28 -0.76
CA PRO A 110 -29.94 -15.61 -0.28
C PRO A 110 -31.45 -15.88 -0.42
N GLN A 111 -31.80 -17.01 -1.04
CA GLN A 111 -33.17 -17.54 -1.04
C GLN A 111 -33.34 -18.68 -0.04
N GLU A 112 -34.26 -18.42 0.88
CA GLU A 112 -35.01 -19.30 1.77
C GLU A 112 -35.69 -20.44 0.99
N ALA A 113 -35.55 -21.69 1.47
CA ALA A 113 -36.31 -22.82 0.97
C ALA A 113 -36.88 -23.62 2.14
N ALA A 114 -38.20 -23.59 2.22
CA ALA A 114 -39.05 -24.31 3.14
C ALA A 114 -39.23 -25.79 2.74
N VAL A 115 -39.30 -26.61 3.79
CA VAL A 115 -39.93 -27.93 4.01
C VAL A 115 -40.80 -28.58 2.91
N ALA A 116 -40.58 -29.90 2.74
CA ALA A 116 -41.64 -30.87 2.47
C ALA A 116 -41.27 -32.28 3.03
N ASP A 117 -42.21 -32.87 3.78
CA ASP A 117 -42.40 -34.28 4.24
C ASP A 117 -41.71 -35.37 3.38
N GLY A 118 -41.08 -36.46 3.87
CA GLY A 118 -41.38 -37.42 4.95
C GLY A 118 -41.71 -38.82 4.34
N PRO A 119 -41.64 -39.99 5.02
CA PRO A 119 -40.64 -40.54 5.96
C PRO A 119 -40.21 -42.02 5.63
N ALA A 120 -39.14 -42.55 6.26
CA ALA A 120 -39.05 -43.89 6.89
C ALA A 120 -37.61 -44.33 7.28
N ALA A 121 -37.39 -44.49 8.60
CA ALA A 121 -36.52 -45.42 9.37
C ALA A 121 -35.05 -45.66 8.94
N VAL A 122 -34.03 -45.73 9.82
CA VAL A 122 -33.86 -46.58 11.02
C VAL A 122 -32.78 -45.99 11.97
N ALA A 123 -32.93 -46.32 13.25
CA ALA A 123 -32.26 -45.89 14.49
C ALA A 123 -30.74 -46.07 14.68
N VAL A 124 -30.14 -45.23 15.54
CA VAL A 124 -29.10 -45.54 16.58
C VAL A 124 -29.15 -44.42 17.67
N ARG A 125 -29.76 -44.63 18.84
CA ARG A 125 -29.15 -44.88 20.18
C ARG A 125 -28.02 -43.93 20.63
N GLU A 126 -28.35 -43.00 21.54
CA GLU A 126 -27.43 -42.17 22.33
C GLU A 126 -27.09 -42.84 23.69
N GLU A 127 -25.82 -42.76 24.08
CA GLU A 127 -25.32 -43.15 25.41
C GLU A 127 -24.61 -41.95 26.08
N LYS A 128 -24.86 -41.84 27.39
CA LYS A 128 -24.57 -40.74 28.33
C LYS A 128 -23.09 -40.40 28.52
N VAL A 129 -22.81 -39.12 28.82
CA VAL A 129 -21.79 -38.73 29.80
C VAL A 129 -22.42 -37.84 30.88
N VAL A 130 -22.20 -38.24 32.13
CA VAL A 130 -22.64 -37.63 33.39
C VAL A 130 -21.51 -36.76 33.93
N VAL A 131 -21.81 -35.56 34.44
CA VAL A 131 -21.04 -34.92 35.52
C VAL A 131 -22.01 -34.30 36.53
N GLU A 132 -21.75 -34.60 37.79
CA GLU A 132 -22.57 -34.44 38.98
C GLU A 132 -22.30 -33.11 39.72
N GLU A 133 -23.31 -32.67 40.47
CA GLU A 133 -23.49 -31.41 41.20
C GLU A 133 -22.92 -31.46 42.64
N ARG A 134 -22.41 -30.33 43.16
CA ARG A 134 -22.49 -30.04 44.60
C ARG A 134 -22.49 -28.54 44.93
N ALA A 135 -23.51 -28.11 45.68
CA ALA A 135 -23.81 -26.77 46.15
C ALA A 135 -23.09 -26.36 47.46
N ALA A 136 -22.99 -25.05 47.72
CA ALA A 136 -23.43 -24.38 48.97
C ALA A 136 -23.20 -22.85 48.96
N ALA A 137 -24.25 -22.06 49.22
CA ALA A 137 -24.24 -20.64 49.64
C ALA A 137 -24.43 -20.56 51.17
N PRO A 138 -24.30 -19.39 51.88
CA PRO A 138 -25.42 -18.41 52.04
C PRO A 138 -24.95 -16.97 52.45
N PRO A 139 -25.78 -16.02 52.98
CA PRO A 139 -27.15 -15.59 52.63
C PRO A 139 -27.34 -14.05 52.47
N VAL A 140 -28.52 -13.74 51.93
CA VAL A 140 -29.34 -12.51 51.83
C VAL A 140 -29.22 -11.36 52.87
N ARG A 141 -29.46 -10.12 52.41
CA ARG A 141 -30.33 -9.16 53.12
C ARG A 141 -31.01 -8.16 52.17
N ALA A 142 -32.34 -8.25 52.11
CA ALA A 142 -33.23 -7.28 51.49
C ALA A 142 -33.66 -6.21 52.51
N VAL A 143 -33.79 -4.96 52.08
CA VAL A 143 -34.64 -3.96 52.75
C VAL A 143 -35.46 -3.24 51.68
N SER A 144 -36.77 -3.39 51.82
CA SER A 144 -37.85 -2.72 51.11
C SER A 144 -38.06 -1.29 51.64
N ARG A 145 -38.55 -0.36 50.80
CA ARG A 145 -39.89 0.29 50.94
C ARG A 145 -40.00 1.68 50.29
N THR A 146 -41.14 1.83 49.61
CA THR A 146 -42.05 2.99 49.52
C THR A 146 -41.66 4.21 48.69
N ALA A 147 -42.41 4.39 47.59
CA ALA A 147 -42.79 5.69 47.05
C ALA A 147 -43.85 6.36 47.97
N PRO A 148 -43.92 7.70 47.96
CA PRO A 148 -45.20 8.34 47.73
C PRO A 148 -45.14 9.48 46.70
N SER A 149 -46.26 9.63 46.01
CA SER A 149 -46.63 10.70 45.08
C SER A 149 -46.68 12.08 45.78
N THR A 150 -46.23 13.15 45.12
CA THR A 150 -47.08 14.30 44.72
C THR A 150 -46.31 15.35 43.93
N ALA A 151 -46.96 15.80 42.86
CA ALA A 151 -46.78 16.99 42.01
C ALA A 151 -45.74 18.05 42.41
N THR A 152 -44.92 18.49 41.43
CA THR A 152 -44.66 19.91 41.19
C THR A 152 -44.36 20.17 39.70
N VAL A 153 -44.99 21.24 39.23
CA VAL A 153 -45.10 21.88 37.92
C VAL A 153 -43.77 22.06 37.15
N ALA A 154 -43.85 21.91 35.82
CA ALA A 154 -42.79 22.15 34.85
C ALA A 154 -42.34 23.63 34.73
N PRO A 155 -41.19 23.88 34.08
CA PRO A 155 -41.28 24.74 32.90
C PRO A 155 -40.71 24.05 31.66
N SER A 156 -41.54 24.06 30.62
CA SER A 156 -41.22 23.66 29.25
C SER A 156 -40.19 24.63 28.66
N VAL A 157 -39.02 24.13 28.29
CA VAL A 157 -38.15 24.82 27.33
C VAL A 157 -38.60 24.36 25.95
N GLN A 158 -39.28 25.27 25.25
CA GLN A 158 -39.64 25.12 23.84
C GLN A 158 -38.38 24.87 23.00
N ALA A 159 -38.35 23.76 22.27
CA ALA A 159 -37.46 23.60 21.13
C ALA A 159 -37.91 24.58 20.04
N PRO A 160 -37.02 25.41 19.45
CA PRO A 160 -37.38 26.17 18.27
C PRO A 160 -37.50 25.18 17.10
N ARG A 161 -38.74 24.93 16.69
CA ARG A 161 -39.05 24.44 15.35
C ARG A 161 -38.85 25.59 14.38
N GLY A 162 -38.03 25.37 13.35
CA GLY A 162 -38.09 26.16 12.12
C GLY A 162 -36.76 26.75 11.68
N ALA A 163 -35.98 25.96 10.96
CA ALA A 163 -35.42 26.38 9.67
C ALA A 163 -34.94 25.10 8.98
N SER A 164 -35.72 24.62 8.00
CA SER A 164 -35.18 23.74 6.98
C SER A 164 -34.14 24.57 6.24
N ALA A 165 -32.88 24.47 6.68
CA ALA A 165 -31.76 24.90 5.87
C ALA A 165 -31.76 23.95 4.67
N SER A 166 -32.34 24.42 3.57
CA SER A 166 -32.11 23.85 2.25
C SER A 166 -30.61 23.72 2.09
N ARG A 167 -30.12 22.48 2.22
CA ARG A 167 -28.75 22.12 1.90
C ARG A 167 -28.49 22.69 0.51
N PRO A 168 -27.51 23.57 0.30
CA PRO A 168 -27.23 24.03 -1.05
C PRO A 168 -26.86 22.79 -1.86
N ALA A 169 -27.76 22.39 -2.75
CA ALA A 169 -27.47 21.48 -3.83
C ALA A 169 -26.56 22.25 -4.77
N GLY A 170 -25.26 22.13 -4.52
CA GLY A 170 -24.23 22.92 -5.16
C GLY A 170 -22.86 22.38 -4.83
N GLY A 171 -22.70 21.05 -4.89
CA GLY A 171 -21.38 20.46 -5.10
C GLY A 171 -20.94 20.82 -6.51
N ALA A 172 -20.54 22.08 -6.74
CA ALA A 172 -19.74 22.39 -7.89
C ALA A 172 -18.47 21.54 -7.74
N SER A 173 -18.34 20.51 -8.58
CA SER A 173 -17.06 19.89 -8.82
C SER A 173 -16.12 21.04 -9.14
N LEU A 174 -15.15 21.32 -8.26
CA LEU A 174 -14.05 22.20 -8.59
C LEU A 174 -13.27 21.45 -9.67
N GLU A 175 -13.64 21.67 -10.93
CA GLU A 175 -12.91 21.13 -12.06
C GLU A 175 -11.57 21.83 -12.12
N VAL A 176 -10.61 21.26 -11.39
CA VAL A 176 -9.20 21.64 -11.50
C VAL A 176 -8.74 21.14 -12.85
N ASN A 177 -8.32 22.05 -13.73
CA ASN A 177 -7.75 21.68 -15.03
C ASN A 177 -6.40 20.98 -14.80
N GLU A 178 -6.41 19.65 -14.89
CA GLU A 178 -5.29 18.79 -14.56
C GLU A 178 -4.08 19.08 -15.44
N GLU A 179 -4.26 19.20 -16.75
CA GLU A 179 -3.16 19.49 -17.68
C GLU A 179 -2.50 20.84 -17.37
N ALA A 180 -3.30 21.89 -17.13
CA ALA A 180 -2.77 23.21 -16.81
C ALA A 180 -1.96 23.20 -15.50
N VAL A 181 -2.41 22.45 -14.49
CA VAL A 181 -1.67 22.27 -13.23
C VAL A 181 -0.36 21.52 -13.46
N LEU A 182 -0.36 20.44 -14.24
CA LEU A 182 0.86 19.68 -14.55
C LEU A 182 1.89 20.51 -15.34
N SER A 183 1.44 21.31 -16.30
CA SER A 183 2.31 22.24 -17.03
C SER A 183 2.99 23.22 -16.08
N LYS A 184 2.23 23.87 -15.18
CA LYS A 184 2.79 24.77 -14.17
C LYS A 184 3.76 24.07 -13.22
N LEU A 185 3.45 22.85 -12.78
CA LEU A 185 4.34 22.09 -11.91
C LEU A 185 5.69 21.83 -12.56
N SER A 186 5.77 21.69 -13.88
CA SER A 186 7.06 21.53 -14.59
C SER A 186 7.95 22.78 -14.53
N GLU A 187 7.35 23.95 -14.30
CA GLU A 187 8.05 25.23 -14.13
C GLU A 187 8.45 25.49 -12.66
N ILE A 188 7.77 24.84 -11.70
CA ILE A 188 8.05 24.99 -10.27
C ILE A 188 9.25 24.12 -9.89
N GLU A 189 10.32 24.76 -9.43
CA GLU A 189 11.50 24.07 -8.91
C GLU A 189 11.18 23.27 -7.64
N VAL A 190 11.80 22.09 -7.55
CA VAL A 190 11.75 21.22 -6.38
C VAL A 190 12.81 21.70 -5.38
N PRO A 191 12.49 21.79 -4.07
CA PRO A 191 13.46 22.16 -3.04
C PRO A 191 14.75 21.35 -3.09
N LEU A 192 15.87 21.98 -2.72
CA LEU A 192 17.18 21.34 -2.69
C LEU A 192 17.15 20.11 -1.78
N GLY A 193 17.78 19.01 -2.22
CA GLY A 193 17.81 17.74 -1.50
C GLY A 193 16.55 16.88 -1.66
N TYR A 194 15.54 17.34 -2.42
CA TYR A 194 14.32 16.60 -2.64
C TYR A 194 14.08 16.30 -4.12
N ALA A 195 13.33 15.24 -4.39
CA ALA A 195 12.77 14.88 -5.68
C ALA A 195 11.24 14.81 -5.60
N ARG A 196 10.57 15.32 -6.62
CA ARG A 196 9.12 15.12 -6.80
C ARG A 196 8.89 13.66 -7.19
N GLU A 197 8.02 12.97 -6.45
CA GLU A 197 7.68 11.57 -6.69
C GLU A 197 6.17 11.38 -6.92
N ILE A 198 5.34 12.11 -6.17
CA ILE A 198 3.88 12.05 -6.29
C ILE A 198 3.31 13.47 -6.36
N VAL A 199 2.27 13.63 -7.15
CA VAL A 199 1.42 14.82 -7.18
C VAL A 199 -0.04 14.38 -7.12
N VAL A 200 -0.81 15.00 -6.24
CA VAL A 200 -2.26 14.87 -6.17
C VAL A 200 -2.88 16.15 -6.72
N VAL A 201 -3.72 16.01 -7.76
CA VAL A 201 -4.47 17.10 -8.39
C VAL A 201 -5.94 16.72 -8.39
N GLY A 202 -6.75 17.36 -7.55
CA GLY A 202 -8.15 16.97 -7.35
C GLY A 202 -8.27 15.48 -6.95
N PRO A 203 -9.07 14.66 -7.67
CA PRO A 203 -9.21 13.23 -7.41
C PRO A 203 -8.09 12.37 -8.05
N CYS A 204 -7.15 12.98 -8.76
CA CYS A 204 -6.15 12.26 -9.57
C CYS A 204 -4.80 12.21 -8.87
N ILE A 205 -4.15 11.04 -8.94
CA ILE A 205 -2.78 10.84 -8.48
C ILE A 205 -1.87 10.68 -9.69
N TYR A 206 -0.74 11.37 -9.65
CA TYR A 206 0.33 11.29 -10.62
C TYR A 206 1.60 10.83 -9.90
N ALA A 207 2.28 9.83 -10.45
CA ALA A 207 3.55 9.34 -9.92
C ALA A 207 4.66 9.49 -10.96
N VAL A 208 5.88 9.75 -10.52
CA VAL A 208 7.04 9.77 -11.42
C VAL A 208 7.34 8.37 -11.92
N LYS A 209 7.50 8.25 -13.24
CA LYS A 209 8.05 7.08 -13.90
C LYS A 209 9.39 7.45 -14.50
N GLU A 210 10.40 6.68 -14.14
CA GLU A 210 11.72 6.75 -14.73
C GLU A 210 11.79 5.80 -15.93
N THR A 211 12.17 6.33 -17.09
CA THR A 211 12.47 5.54 -18.28
C THR A 211 13.97 5.64 -18.54
N ARG A 212 14.69 4.55 -18.27
CA ARG A 212 16.12 4.43 -18.56
C ARG A 212 16.30 3.92 -19.97
N THR A 213 16.82 4.77 -20.85
CA THR A 213 17.09 4.45 -22.24
C THR A 213 18.59 4.45 -22.44
N SER A 214 19.18 3.31 -22.80
CA SER A 214 20.60 3.22 -23.17
C SER A 214 20.70 3.26 -24.69
N ILE A 215 21.11 4.41 -25.22
CA ILE A 215 21.30 4.61 -26.66
C ILE A 215 22.78 4.91 -26.87
N PHE A 216 23.48 4.05 -27.63
CA PHE A 216 24.92 4.16 -27.91
C PHE A 216 25.82 4.23 -26.66
N GLY A 217 25.50 3.47 -25.61
CA GLY A 217 26.29 3.45 -24.36
C GLY A 217 26.13 4.71 -23.50
N LYS A 218 25.32 5.68 -23.94
CA LYS A 218 24.88 6.81 -23.13
C LYS A 218 23.54 6.45 -22.51
N GLU A 219 23.50 6.37 -21.19
CA GLU A 219 22.26 6.21 -20.46
C GLU A 219 21.58 7.57 -20.31
N SER A 220 20.30 7.62 -20.66
CA SER A 220 19.42 8.75 -20.41
C SER A 220 18.29 8.27 -19.52
N VAL A 221 18.11 8.93 -18.38
CA VAL A 221 16.99 8.70 -17.46
C VAL A 221 16.01 9.85 -17.66
N GLU A 222 14.86 9.56 -18.28
CA GLU A 222 13.77 10.50 -18.42
C GLU A 222 12.77 10.28 -17.27
N ARG A 223 12.51 11.32 -16.47
CA ARG A 223 11.54 11.30 -15.38
C ARG A 223 10.27 12.04 -15.82
N ARG A 224 9.14 11.33 -15.88
CA ARG A 224 7.84 11.89 -16.30
C ARG A 224 6.75 11.55 -15.30
N LEU A 225 5.87 12.51 -15.00
CA LEU A 225 4.64 12.27 -14.24
C LEU A 225 3.64 11.50 -15.10
N GLU A 226 3.21 10.33 -14.63
CA GLU A 226 2.15 9.54 -15.23
C GLU A 226 0.99 9.39 -14.25
N ARG A 227 -0.24 9.45 -14.77
CA ARG A 227 -1.44 9.21 -13.98
C ARG A 227 -1.48 7.77 -13.49
N VAL A 228 -1.76 7.58 -12.21
CA VAL A 228 -1.89 6.26 -11.57
C VAL A 228 -3.21 6.16 -10.82
N ASN A 229 -3.69 4.94 -10.62
CA ASN A 229 -4.89 4.70 -9.83
C ASN A 229 -4.55 4.81 -8.33
N PRO A 230 -5.32 5.56 -7.54
CA PRO A 230 -5.16 5.58 -6.10
C PRO A 230 -5.47 4.20 -5.50
N PRO A 231 -4.76 3.78 -4.42
CA PRO A 231 -5.17 2.62 -3.64
C PRO A 231 -6.54 2.88 -2.97
N GLU A 232 -7.33 1.83 -2.79
CA GLU A 232 -8.60 1.91 -2.06
C GLU A 232 -8.37 2.02 -0.55
N GLY A 233 -9.17 2.84 0.13
CA GLY A 233 -9.13 3.00 1.58
C GLY A 233 -8.16 4.07 2.06
N VAL A 234 -7.77 3.97 3.34
CA VAL A 234 -6.84 4.92 3.98
C VAL A 234 -5.41 4.42 3.75
N PHE A 235 -4.58 5.24 3.13
CA PHE A 235 -3.17 4.94 2.89
C PHE A 235 -2.29 6.01 3.54
N VAL A 236 -1.29 5.57 4.29
CA VAL A 236 -0.28 6.44 4.89
C VAL A 236 0.92 6.46 3.96
N VAL A 237 1.36 7.66 3.59
CA VAL A 237 2.53 7.89 2.74
C VAL A 237 3.69 8.24 3.66
N GLU A 238 4.58 7.27 3.92
CA GLU A 238 5.72 7.43 4.83
C GLU A 238 6.94 8.00 4.12
N ASN A 239 7.75 8.80 4.82
CA ASN A 239 9.02 9.36 4.33
C ASN A 239 8.88 10.33 3.14
N PHE A 240 7.76 11.04 3.06
CA PHE A 240 7.58 12.14 2.12
C PHE A 240 7.32 13.45 2.85
N LEU A 241 7.88 14.53 2.31
CA LEU A 241 7.55 15.89 2.69
C LEU A 241 6.38 16.39 1.83
N PRO A 242 5.18 16.62 2.41
CA PRO A 242 4.07 17.17 1.66
C PRO A 242 4.28 18.67 1.39
N ARG A 243 4.14 19.09 0.13
CA ARG A 243 4.15 20.50 -0.28
C ARG A 243 2.82 20.86 -0.92
N VAL A 244 2.13 21.85 -0.33
CA VAL A 244 0.85 22.34 -0.85
C VAL A 244 1.10 23.45 -1.86
N ILE A 245 0.50 23.33 -3.05
CA ILE A 245 0.51 24.37 -4.08
C ILE A 245 -0.86 25.03 -4.10
N SER A 246 -0.88 26.35 -3.90
CA SER A 246 -2.12 27.13 -3.82
C SER A 246 -2.09 28.34 -4.73
N GLU A 247 -3.20 28.60 -5.41
CA GLU A 247 -3.40 29.76 -6.30
C GLU A 247 -4.79 30.37 -6.05
N GLY A 248 -4.87 31.70 -5.97
CA GLY A 248 -6.15 32.40 -5.78
C GLY A 248 -6.90 31.96 -4.52
N GLY A 249 -6.18 31.58 -3.45
CA GLY A 249 -6.77 31.06 -2.21
C GLY A 249 -7.32 29.64 -2.31
N ARG A 250 -7.00 28.88 -3.35
CA ARG A 250 -7.41 27.49 -3.55
C ARG A 250 -6.20 26.57 -3.64
N ILE A 251 -6.32 25.36 -3.09
CA ILE A 251 -5.31 24.31 -3.28
C ILE A 251 -5.49 23.73 -4.69
N VAL A 252 -4.44 23.81 -5.50
CA VAL A 252 -4.44 23.29 -6.88
C VAL A 252 -3.71 21.95 -6.98
N ALA A 253 -2.72 21.71 -6.13
CA ALA A 253 -2.01 20.44 -6.05
C ALA A 253 -1.40 20.21 -4.67
N ILE A 254 -1.14 18.95 -4.35
CA ILE A 254 -0.31 18.52 -3.22
C ILE A 254 0.80 17.64 -3.78
N GLU A 255 2.05 18.03 -3.57
CA GLU A 255 3.21 17.22 -3.92
C GLU A 255 3.66 16.40 -2.71
N PHE A 256 4.13 15.18 -2.95
CA PHE A 256 4.88 14.40 -1.97
C PHE A 256 6.32 14.29 -2.47
N LEU A 257 7.21 14.96 -1.76
CA LEU A 257 8.63 15.05 -2.10
C LEU A 257 9.42 14.03 -1.29
N ARG A 258 10.34 13.31 -1.93
CA ARG A 258 11.24 12.37 -1.26
C ARG A 258 12.63 12.97 -1.17
N GLU A 259 13.34 12.74 -0.06
CA GLU A 259 14.76 13.07 0.03
C GLU A 259 15.52 12.32 -1.08
N LYS A 260 16.37 13.03 -1.81
CA LYS A 260 17.28 12.40 -2.77
C LYS A 260 18.29 11.60 -1.97
N SER A 261 18.32 10.29 -2.14
CA SER A 261 19.49 9.49 -1.81
C SER A 261 20.66 10.05 -2.62
N ASP A 262 21.82 10.28 -1.99
CA ASP A 262 23.02 10.83 -2.66
C ASP A 262 23.51 10.01 -3.89
N GLU A 263 22.87 8.87 -4.18
CA GLU A 263 23.14 8.04 -5.36
C GLU A 263 22.56 8.58 -6.68
N ALA A 264 21.59 9.50 -6.65
CA ALA A 264 20.97 10.03 -7.88
C ALA A 264 21.62 11.33 -8.41
N GLY A 265 22.85 11.64 -7.98
CA GLY A 265 23.41 12.99 -8.13
C GLY A 265 24.91 13.11 -8.32
N VAL A 266 25.63 12.07 -8.73
CA VAL A 266 26.94 12.33 -9.37
C VAL A 266 26.69 12.53 -10.86
N GLU A 267 26.13 13.69 -11.23
CA GLU A 267 26.53 14.24 -12.52
C GLU A 267 28.05 14.34 -12.44
N PRO A 268 28.82 13.77 -13.40
CA PRO A 268 30.25 13.99 -13.41
C PRO A 268 30.44 15.51 -13.39
N LEU A 269 31.09 16.03 -12.33
CA LEU A 269 31.41 17.44 -12.22
C LEU A 269 31.84 17.91 -13.60
N LYS A 270 31.09 18.86 -14.18
CA LYS A 270 31.35 19.35 -15.55
C LYS A 270 32.86 19.53 -15.66
N SER A 271 33.48 18.88 -16.63
CA SER A 271 34.95 18.80 -16.75
C SER A 271 35.62 20.18 -16.69
N GLU A 272 34.88 21.23 -17.06
CA GLU A 272 35.27 22.63 -16.93
C GLU A 272 35.48 23.09 -15.48
N MET A 273 34.65 22.64 -14.55
CA MET A 273 34.73 22.99 -13.13
C MET A 273 35.84 22.21 -12.41
N VAL A 274 36.08 20.96 -12.81
CA VAL A 274 37.25 20.19 -12.36
C VAL A 274 38.53 20.86 -12.83
N LYS A 275 38.59 21.24 -14.12
CA LYS A 275 39.75 21.95 -14.68
C LYS A 275 39.98 23.30 -14.01
N HIS A 276 38.93 24.04 -13.69
CA HIS A 276 39.03 25.31 -12.97
C HIS A 276 39.57 25.13 -11.54
N LEU A 277 39.18 24.05 -10.85
CA LEU A 277 39.72 23.71 -9.54
C LEU A 277 41.20 23.29 -9.61
N GLU A 278 41.60 22.55 -10.64
CA GLU A 278 43.00 22.17 -10.87
C GLU A 278 43.90 23.39 -11.16
N ASP A 279 43.40 24.36 -11.93
CA ASP A 279 44.10 25.61 -12.20
C ASP A 279 44.27 26.44 -10.93
N ILE A 280 43.22 26.57 -10.11
CA ILE A 280 43.27 27.28 -8.83
C ILE A 280 44.26 26.62 -7.87
N ILE A 281 44.23 25.29 -7.74
CA ILE A 281 45.14 24.54 -6.86
C ILE A 281 46.60 24.69 -7.33
N SER A 282 46.83 24.75 -8.64
CA SER A 282 48.17 24.97 -9.21
C SER A 282 48.73 26.35 -8.88
N VAL A 283 47.89 27.39 -8.85
CA VAL A 283 48.28 28.74 -8.42
C VAL A 283 48.72 28.76 -6.94
N PHE A 284 48.04 28.02 -6.07
CA PHE A 284 48.40 27.96 -4.65
C PHE A 284 49.63 27.09 -4.35
N LYS A 285 49.96 26.11 -5.21
CA LYS A 285 51.17 25.28 -5.06
C LYS A 285 52.43 25.94 -5.61
N GLY A 286 52.31 26.92 -6.52
CA GLY A 286 53.44 27.69 -7.05
C GLY A 286 53.92 28.85 -6.16
N GLY A 287 53.25 29.12 -5.03
CA GLY A 287 53.51 30.28 -4.16
C GLY A 287 54.35 30.01 -2.92
N LYS A 288 55.07 28.88 -2.84
CA LYS A 288 56.09 28.64 -1.80
C LYS A 288 57.46 28.49 -2.46
N GLU A 289 58.04 29.61 -2.86
CA GLU A 289 59.49 29.83 -2.83
C GLU A 289 59.79 30.91 -1.78
#